data_AF-A0A9C9XTJ1-F1
#
_entry.id   AF-A0A9C9XTJ1-F1
#
_cell.length_a   1.000
_cell.length_b   1.000
_cell.length_c   1.000
_cell.angle_alpha   90.00
_cell.angle_beta   90.00
_cell.angle_gamma   90.00
#
_symmetry.space_group_name_H-M   'P 1'
#
loop_
_entity.id
_entity.type
_entity.pdbx_description
1 polymer ?
#
loop_
_entity_poly.entity_id
_entity_poly.type
_entity_poly.pdbx_seq_one_letter_code
_entity_poly.pdbx_strand_id
1 'polypeptide(L)'
;DVARIAAPHLARHNLRLRLLCRLDGPIMVMADAMRDALLNLVINSTESGQEEGEIELEAWQEADRLIFAIRDRGSGLPADTDVFAPFVTTKETGHGLGLAISRRTVEAHGGSIRAEDRDGGGATLTIILPQPPTGAPW
;
A
#
# COMPACT_ATOMS: atom_id res chain seq x y z
N ASP A 1 6.42 -11.20 -6.17
CA ASP A 1 7.19 -10.10 -6.81
C ASP A 1 7.44 -8.89 -5.94
N VAL A 2 6.42 -8.28 -5.32
CA VAL A 2 6.60 -7.05 -4.50
C VAL A 2 7.77 -7.17 -3.51
N ALA A 3 7.80 -8.22 -2.68
CA ALA A 3 8.89 -8.43 -1.72
C ALA A 3 10.29 -8.51 -2.36
N ARG A 4 10.39 -9.18 -3.51
CA ARG A 4 11.66 -9.32 -4.25
C ARG A 4 12.13 -8.00 -4.83
N ILE A 5 11.21 -7.20 -5.39
CA ILE A 5 11.53 -5.91 -6.03
C ILE A 5 11.80 -4.83 -4.97
N ALA A 6 11.09 -4.88 -3.83
CA ALA A 6 11.28 -3.94 -2.73
C ALA A 6 12.54 -4.26 -1.89
N ALA A 7 13.12 -5.45 -1.98
CA ALA A 7 14.25 -5.90 -1.15
C ALA A 7 15.43 -4.91 -1.09
N PRO A 8 15.89 -4.28 -2.19
CA PRO A 8 16.98 -3.30 -2.12
C PRO A 8 16.59 -2.03 -1.33
N HIS A 9 15.34 -1.59 -1.43
CA HIS A 9 14.83 -0.42 -0.70
C HIS A 9 14.72 -0.74 0.80
N LEU A 10 14.16 -1.90 1.13
CA LEU A 10 14.07 -2.39 2.51
C LEU A 10 15.45 -2.50 3.16
N ALA A 11 16.41 -3.11 2.46
CA ALA A 11 17.78 -3.28 2.97
C ALA A 11 18.50 -1.94 3.20
N ARG A 12 18.28 -0.94 2.33
CA ARG A 12 18.86 0.41 2.47
C ARG A 12 18.44 1.09 3.78
N HIS A 13 17.26 0.76 4.30
CA HIS A 13 16.67 1.34 5.50
C HIS A 13 16.66 0.36 6.71
N ASN A 14 17.37 -0.77 6.65
CA ASN A 14 17.35 -1.81 7.71
C ASN A 14 15.93 -2.29 8.07
N LEU A 15 15.04 -2.33 7.08
CA LEU A 15 13.65 -2.76 7.23
C LEU A 15 13.45 -4.17 6.67
N ARG A 16 12.43 -4.85 7.18
CA ARG A 16 11.92 -6.12 6.64
C ARG A 16 10.47 -5.95 6.21
N LEU A 17 10.07 -6.69 5.19
CA LEU A 17 8.66 -6.75 4.79
C LEU A 17 8.01 -7.99 5.40
N ARG A 18 7.03 -7.78 6.26
CA ARG A 18 6.19 -8.85 6.81
C ARG A 18 4.92 -8.98 5.96
N LEU A 19 4.69 -10.17 5.42
CA LEU A 19 3.52 -10.46 4.59
C LEU A 19 2.51 -11.28 5.37
N LEU A 20 1.26 -10.82 5.41
CA LEU A 20 0.12 -11.59 5.90
C LEU A 20 -0.93 -11.67 4.79
N CYS A 21 -1.36 -12.88 4.46
CA CYS A 21 -2.33 -13.10 3.39
C CYS A 21 -3.41 -14.04 3.91
N ARG A 22 -4.66 -13.56 3.94
CA ARG A 22 -5.85 -14.28 4.37
C ARG A 22 -6.91 -14.19 3.27
N LEU A 23 -6.69 -14.92 2.19
CA LEU A 23 -7.62 -15.00 1.06
C LEU A 23 -8.32 -16.36 1.11
N ASP A 24 -9.65 -16.35 1.07
CA ASP A 24 -10.47 -17.55 1.17
C ASP A 24 -10.88 -18.10 -0.21
N GLY A 25 -10.47 -17.40 -1.28
CA GLY A 25 -10.75 -17.79 -2.65
C GLY A 25 -9.97 -16.98 -3.69
N PRO A 26 -10.27 -17.20 -4.98
CA PRO A 26 -9.67 -16.42 -6.05
C PRO A 26 -10.08 -14.94 -5.97
N ILE A 27 -9.23 -14.08 -6.50
CA ILE A 27 -9.44 -12.63 -6.57
C ILE A 27 -9.48 -12.17 -8.03
N MET A 28 -10.31 -11.17 -8.30
CA MET A 28 -10.46 -10.52 -9.60
C MET A 28 -9.72 -9.20 -9.59
N VAL A 29 -8.56 -9.14 -10.24
CA VAL A 29 -7.71 -7.96 -10.23
C VAL A 29 -6.73 -7.93 -11.42
N MET A 30 -6.38 -6.74 -11.91
CA MET A 30 -5.29 -6.60 -12.89
C MET A 30 -3.95 -6.75 -12.15
N ALA A 31 -3.37 -7.95 -12.21
CA ALA A 31 -2.22 -8.33 -11.39
C ALA A 31 -1.04 -7.36 -11.51
N ASP A 32 -0.69 -6.92 -12.72
CA ASP A 32 0.47 -6.04 -12.94
C ASP A 32 0.22 -4.63 -12.41
N ALA A 33 -0.96 -4.06 -12.70
CA ALA A 33 -1.31 -2.73 -12.19
C ALA A 33 -1.33 -2.70 -10.65
N MET A 34 -1.88 -3.74 -10.02
CA MET A 34 -1.87 -3.83 -8.55
C MET A 34 -0.50 -4.14 -7.97
N ARG A 35 0.34 -4.91 -8.67
CA ARG A 35 1.74 -5.11 -8.28
C ARG A 35 2.46 -3.77 -8.21
N ASP A 36 2.30 -2.92 -9.21
CA ASP A 36 2.93 -1.60 -9.28
C ASP A 36 2.40 -0.64 -8.21
N ALA A 37 1.07 -0.64 -7.98
CA ALA A 37 0.47 0.13 -6.89
C ALA A 37 1.02 -0.31 -5.53
N LEU A 38 1.00 -1.61 -5.22
CA LEU A 38 1.52 -2.14 -3.95
C LEU A 38 3.02 -1.88 -3.79
N LEU A 39 3.81 -1.99 -4.87
CA LEU A 39 5.22 -1.67 -4.85
C LEU A 39 5.46 -0.18 -4.51
N ASN A 40 4.70 0.72 -5.13
CA ASN A 40 4.77 2.15 -4.83
C ASN A 40 4.44 2.44 -3.35
N LEU A 41 3.41 1.78 -2.80
CA LEU A 41 3.04 1.96 -1.39
C LEU A 41 4.13 1.43 -0.44
N VAL A 42 4.69 0.25 -0.73
CA VAL A 42 5.77 -0.34 0.08
C VAL A 42 7.03 0.52 0.02
N ILE A 43 7.45 0.96 -1.17
CA ILE A 43 8.61 1.86 -1.31
C ILE A 43 8.35 3.17 -0.56
N ASN A 44 7.16 3.76 -0.71
CA ASN A 44 6.82 4.98 0.03
C ASN A 44 6.94 4.80 1.55
N SER A 45 6.55 3.62 2.05
CA SER A 45 6.63 3.24 3.47
C SER A 45 8.08 3.04 3.94
N THR A 46 9.01 2.59 3.07
CA THR A 46 10.45 2.50 3.42
C THR A 46 11.09 3.86 3.65
N GLU A 47 10.50 4.90 3.07
CA GLU A 47 11.00 6.27 3.13
C GLU A 47 10.18 7.13 4.12
N SER A 48 9.44 6.48 5.03
CA SER A 48 8.59 7.14 6.05
C SER A 48 9.37 7.74 7.23
N GLY A 49 10.68 7.50 7.30
CA GLY A 49 11.54 7.88 8.43
C GLY A 49 11.70 6.79 9.49
N GLN A 50 11.20 5.58 9.26
CA GLN A 50 11.47 4.41 10.10
C GLN A 50 12.92 3.91 9.87
N GLU A 51 13.73 3.85 10.92
CA GLU A 51 15.15 3.46 10.83
C GLU A 51 15.39 1.94 10.90
N GLU A 52 14.48 1.19 11.52
CA GLU A 52 14.57 -0.26 11.64
C GLU A 52 13.20 -0.91 11.89
N GLY A 53 13.15 -2.23 11.75
CA GLY A 53 11.97 -3.04 12.07
C GLY A 53 11.25 -3.56 10.84
N GLU A 54 9.92 -3.44 10.83
CA GLU A 54 9.06 -4.12 9.85
C GLU A 54 8.06 -3.15 9.22
N ILE A 55 7.90 -3.27 7.91
CA ILE A 55 6.71 -2.80 7.18
C ILE A 55 5.80 -4.01 7.03
N GLU A 56 4.54 -3.85 7.38
CA GLU A 56 3.54 -4.90 7.29
C GLU A 56 2.72 -4.69 6.02
N LEU A 57 2.65 -5.70 5.15
CA LEU A 57 1.69 -5.76 4.05
C LEU A 57 0.73 -6.91 4.31
N GLU A 58 -0.52 -6.56 4.62
CA GLU A 58 -1.61 -7.49 4.87
C GLU A 58 -2.61 -7.44 3.73
N ALA A 59 -3.09 -8.60 3.29
CA ALA A 59 -4.17 -8.74 2.32
C ALA A 59 -5.23 -9.70 2.85
N TRP A 60 -6.50 -9.31 2.77
CA TRP A 60 -7.61 -10.16 3.16
C TRP A 60 -8.88 -9.90 2.36
N GLN A 61 -9.76 -10.89 2.31
CA GLN A 61 -11.11 -10.74 1.77
C GLN A 61 -12.11 -10.45 2.90
N GLU A 62 -13.06 -9.57 2.63
CA GLU A 62 -14.19 -9.30 3.50
C GLU A 62 -15.44 -9.18 2.64
N ALA A 63 -16.31 -10.19 2.68
CA ALA A 63 -17.54 -10.28 1.89
C ALA A 63 -17.31 -10.01 0.39
N ASP A 64 -17.68 -8.82 -0.09
CA ASP A 64 -17.59 -8.35 -1.48
C ASP A 64 -16.37 -7.46 -1.71
N ARG A 65 -15.33 -7.57 -0.88
CA ARG A 65 -14.15 -6.70 -0.92
C ARG A 65 -12.85 -7.47 -0.78
N LEU A 66 -11.83 -6.97 -1.48
CA LEU A 66 -10.43 -7.31 -1.28
C LEU A 66 -9.74 -6.09 -0.67
N ILE A 67 -9.09 -6.29 0.47
CA ILE A 67 -8.45 -5.21 1.22
C ILE A 67 -6.95 -5.49 1.30
N PHE A 68 -6.17 -4.45 1.01
CA PHE A 68 -4.73 -4.42 1.28
C PHE A 68 -4.42 -3.33 2.29
N ALA A 69 -3.64 -3.63 3.32
CA ALA A 69 -3.15 -2.65 4.27
C ALA A 69 -1.62 -2.70 4.33
N ILE A 70 -0.99 -1.54 4.13
CA ILE A 70 0.45 -1.34 4.29
C ILE A 70 0.63 -0.49 5.54
N ARG A 71 1.43 -0.97 6.50
CA ARG A 71 1.66 -0.28 7.78
C ARG A 71 3.14 -0.13 8.04
N ASP A 72 3.54 1.09 8.38
CA ASP A 72 4.89 1.42 8.84
C ASP A 72 4.87 1.93 10.29
N ARG A 73 6.04 2.29 10.79
CA ARG A 73 6.31 2.93 12.08
C ARG A 73 7.18 4.17 11.92
N GLY A 74 7.02 4.87 10.79
CA GLY A 74 7.74 6.11 10.50
C GLY A 74 7.13 7.33 11.18
N SER A 75 7.37 8.49 10.58
CA SER A 75 6.96 9.81 11.09
C SER A 75 5.46 10.10 11.03
N GLY A 76 4.66 9.25 10.39
CA GLY A 76 3.23 9.45 10.19
C GLY A 76 2.91 10.27 8.94
N LEU A 77 1.68 10.77 8.85
CA LEU A 77 1.23 11.56 7.72
C LEU A 77 1.47 13.06 7.95
N PRO A 78 1.80 13.84 6.90
CA PRO A 78 1.86 15.29 7.01
C PRO A 78 0.46 15.85 7.30
N ALA A 79 0.38 16.78 8.26
CA ALA A 79 -0.86 17.47 8.60
C ALA A 79 -1.41 18.28 7.40
N ASP A 80 -2.75 18.36 7.31
CA ASP A 80 -3.48 19.20 6.35
C ASP A 80 -3.10 19.02 4.87
N THR A 81 -2.59 17.84 4.49
CA THR A 81 -2.08 17.57 3.15
C THR A 81 -2.75 16.34 2.53
N ASP A 82 -3.33 16.47 1.33
CA ASP A 82 -3.73 15.30 0.52
C ASP A 82 -2.47 14.61 -0.02
N VAL A 83 -2.04 13.55 0.67
CA VAL A 83 -0.87 12.74 0.29
C VAL A 83 -1.03 12.05 -1.07
N PHE A 84 -2.25 11.98 -1.61
CA PHE A 84 -2.53 11.42 -2.94
C PHE A 84 -2.59 12.48 -4.04
N ALA A 85 -2.46 13.77 -3.71
CA ALA A 85 -2.39 14.81 -4.72
C ALA A 85 -1.07 14.71 -5.52
N PRO A 86 -1.09 14.92 -6.85
CA PRO A 86 0.12 14.85 -7.66
C PRO A 86 1.19 15.84 -7.17
N PHE A 87 2.45 15.42 -7.25
CA PHE A 87 3.64 16.21 -6.87
C PHE A 87 3.78 16.52 -5.37
N VAL A 88 2.89 15.97 -4.53
CA VAL A 88 3.08 16.02 -3.08
C VAL A 88 4.18 15.04 -2.67
N THR A 89 5.26 15.58 -2.12
CA THR A 89 6.41 14.82 -1.65
C THR A 89 7.22 15.67 -0.68
N THR A 90 7.74 15.05 0.37
CA THR A 90 8.73 15.64 1.28
C THR A 90 10.15 15.14 0.98
N LYS A 91 10.30 14.33 -0.07
CA LYS A 91 11.53 13.58 -0.38
C LYS A 91 12.37 14.32 -1.40
N GLU A 92 13.68 14.38 -1.18
CA GLU A 92 14.64 15.09 -2.04
C GLU A 92 14.71 14.55 -3.47
N THR A 93 14.47 13.25 -3.66
CA THR A 93 14.63 12.57 -4.97
C THR A 93 13.32 12.02 -5.54
N GLY A 94 12.21 12.13 -4.82
CA GLY A 94 10.91 11.60 -5.24
C GLY A 94 10.10 12.63 -6.03
N HIS A 95 9.56 12.25 -7.21
CA HIS A 95 8.71 13.15 -8.02
C HIS A 95 7.30 13.38 -7.45
N GLY A 96 6.93 12.75 -6.32
CA GLY A 96 5.60 12.89 -5.70
C GLY A 96 4.44 12.31 -6.53
N LEU A 97 4.73 11.37 -7.43
CA LEU A 97 3.71 10.76 -8.30
C LEU A 97 3.22 9.39 -7.82
N GLY A 98 3.98 8.68 -6.99
CA GLY A 98 3.71 7.28 -6.65
C GLY A 98 2.34 7.05 -5.99
N LEU A 99 1.99 7.84 -4.98
CA LEU A 99 0.70 7.74 -4.31
C LEU A 99 -0.46 8.18 -5.21
N ALA A 100 -0.28 9.24 -6.00
CA ALA A 100 -1.28 9.70 -6.97
C ALA A 100 -1.57 8.65 -8.06
N ILE A 101 -0.53 7.98 -8.57
CA ILE A 101 -0.67 6.86 -9.52
C ILE A 101 -1.38 5.69 -8.85
N SER A 102 -1.01 5.36 -7.62
CA SER A 102 -1.66 4.27 -6.86
C SER A 102 -3.16 4.55 -6.67
N ARG A 103 -3.54 5.79 -6.34
CA ARG A 103 -4.96 6.20 -6.26
C ARG A 103 -5.68 5.99 -7.59
N ARG A 104 -5.12 6.48 -8.71
CA ARG A 104 -5.72 6.27 -10.04
C ARG A 104 -5.86 4.80 -10.41
N THR A 105 -4.85 3.98 -10.11
CA THR A 105 -4.92 2.54 -10.34
C THR A 105 -6.06 1.93 -9.55
N VAL A 106 -6.19 2.24 -8.26
CA VAL A 106 -7.24 1.72 -7.39
C VAL A 106 -8.63 2.18 -7.84
N GLU A 107 -8.78 3.46 -8.21
CA GLU A 107 -10.03 4.02 -8.75
C GLU A 107 -10.42 3.37 -10.08
N ALA A 108 -9.46 3.04 -10.95
CA ALA A 108 -9.71 2.31 -12.19
C ALA A 108 -10.21 0.87 -11.96
N HIS A 109 -9.98 0.31 -10.77
CA HIS A 109 -10.56 -0.96 -10.33
C HIS A 109 -11.91 -0.79 -9.60
N GLY A 110 -12.48 0.42 -9.59
CA GLY A 110 -13.70 0.73 -8.86
C GLY A 110 -13.52 0.75 -7.33
N GLY A 111 -12.27 0.79 -6.87
CA GLY A 111 -11.91 0.76 -5.46
C GLY A 111 -11.68 2.15 -4.86
N SER A 112 -11.18 2.15 -3.63
CA SER A 112 -10.74 3.34 -2.90
C SER A 112 -9.42 3.08 -2.19
N ILE A 113 -8.62 4.14 -2.02
CA ILE A 113 -7.40 4.13 -1.21
C ILE A 113 -7.49 5.24 -0.17
N ARG A 114 -7.03 4.95 1.05
CA ARG A 114 -6.97 5.92 2.15
C ARG A 114 -5.65 5.80 2.91
N ALA A 115 -5.23 6.89 3.52
CA ALA A 115 -4.08 6.95 4.40
C ALA A 115 -4.54 7.49 5.75
N GLU A 116 -4.13 6.83 6.83
CA GLU A 116 -4.42 7.25 8.21
C GLU A 116 -3.16 7.15 9.06
N ASP A 117 -3.04 7.99 10.09
CA ASP A 117 -2.05 7.79 11.13
C ASP A 117 -2.30 6.49 11.90
N ARG A 118 -1.23 5.88 12.38
CA ARG A 118 -1.26 4.62 13.11
C ARG A 118 -1.07 4.87 14.60
N ASP A 119 -1.85 4.17 15.42
CA ASP A 119 -1.66 4.16 16.88
C ASP A 119 -0.24 3.74 17.25
N GLY A 120 0.44 4.56 18.04
CA GLY A 120 1.84 4.36 18.41
C GLY A 120 2.85 4.79 17.34
N GLY A 121 2.43 5.57 16.35
CA GLY A 121 3.29 6.17 15.31
C GLY A 121 3.33 5.38 14.01
N GLY A 122 3.67 6.09 12.93
CA GLY A 122 3.64 5.62 11.54
C GLY A 122 2.31 5.86 10.85
N ALA A 123 2.17 5.32 9.64
CA ALA A 123 0.96 5.41 8.85
C ALA A 123 0.39 4.04 8.45
N THR A 124 -0.89 4.02 8.09
CA THR A 124 -1.58 2.90 7.47
C THR A 124 -2.19 3.34 6.14
N LEU A 125 -1.70 2.76 5.04
CA LEU A 125 -2.27 2.92 3.71
C LEU A 125 -3.19 1.73 3.43
N THR A 126 -4.48 1.98 3.18
CA THR A 126 -5.49 0.93 2.94
C THR A 126 -6.06 1.06 1.54
N ILE A 127 -5.95 0.01 0.73
CA ILE A 127 -6.66 -0.15 -0.54
C ILE A 127 -7.86 -1.06 -0.32
N ILE A 128 -9.02 -0.69 -0.85
CA ILE A 128 -10.25 -1.47 -0.83
C ILE A 128 -10.71 -1.61 -2.28
N LEU A 129 -10.76 -2.84 -2.79
CA LEU A 129 -11.27 -3.14 -4.13
C LEU A 129 -12.59 -3.92 -4.01
N PRO A 130 -13.60 -3.61 -4.84
CA PRO A 130 -14.78 -4.46 -4.95
C PRO A 130 -14.37 -5.84 -5.49
N GLN A 131 -15.00 -6.88 -4.99
CA GLN A 131 -14.89 -8.27 -5.46
C GLN A 131 -16.27 -8.84 -5.70
N PRO A 132 -16.43 -9.75 -6.68
CA PRO A 132 -17.64 -10.54 -6.74
C PRO A 132 -17.79 -11.33 -5.42
N PRO A 133 -19.03 -11.57 -4.97
CA PRO A 133 -19.28 -12.37 -3.78
C PRO A 133 -18.57 -13.73 -3.87
N THR A 134 -17.96 -14.17 -2.77
CA THR A 134 -17.34 -15.49 -2.69
C THR A 134 -18.35 -16.57 -3.09
N GLY A 135 -18.07 -17.30 -4.18
CA GLY A 135 -18.93 -18.36 -4.70
C GLY A 135 -19.88 -17.96 -5.84
N ALA A 136 -19.81 -16.72 -6.35
CA ALA A 136 -20.50 -16.36 -7.59
C ALA A 136 -19.98 -17.19 -8.78
N PRO A 137 -20.86 -17.77 -9.63
CA PRO A 137 -20.43 -18.43 -10.86
C PRO A 137 -19.85 -17.39 -11.83
N TRP A 138 -18.72 -17.76 -12.46
CA TRP A 138 -17.99 -16.98 -13.46
C TRP A 138 -18.78 -16.79 -14.74
#